data_AF-A0A1C4NHG9-F1
#
_entry.id   AF-A0A1C4NHG9-F1
#
_cell.length_a   1.000
_cell.length_b   1.000
_cell.length_c   1.000
_cell.angle_alpha   90.00
_cell.angle_beta   90.00
_cell.angle_gamma   90.00
#
_symmetry.space_group_name_H-M   'P 1'
#
loop_
_entity.id
_entity.type
_entity.pdbx_description
1 polymer ?
#
loop_
_entity_poly.entity_id
_entity_poly.type
_entity_poly.pdbx_seq_one_letter_code
_entity_poly.pdbx_strand_id
1 'polypeptide(L)'
;MREQNRKGSRLFGRRSGSAATFATLDDMRRDTSTVIESAAELTLRQLDIWRRMAGPDTRISYVLQPMTRWMRYTDAPQERLLFEENDRMSELGPWEEVYADLATVEFGEAYAASLRAGCEQQGIRFFDLNPVVADVVTGEDWMFVDRVHYNDAGHDVVARVLAETLGLS
;
A
#
# COMPACT_ATOMS: atom_id res chain seq x y z
N MET A 1 30.79 9.91 -53.66
CA MET A 1 29.51 9.43 -54.23
C MET A 1 28.58 9.16 -53.05
N ARG A 2 27.64 10.05 -52.71
CA ARG A 2 26.25 10.14 -53.26
C ARG A 2 25.61 8.76 -53.35
N GLU A 3 24.46 8.42 -52.80
CA GLU A 3 23.33 9.08 -52.13
C GLU A 3 22.48 7.92 -51.56
N GLN A 4 21.35 8.26 -50.91
CA GLN A 4 20.18 7.40 -50.66
C GLN A 4 20.13 6.65 -49.32
N ASN A 5 19.39 7.23 -48.36
CA ASN A 5 17.98 6.83 -48.17
C ASN A 5 17.35 7.67 -47.06
N ARG A 6 16.59 8.69 -47.46
CA ARG A 6 15.76 9.50 -46.57
C ARG A 6 14.31 9.07 -46.81
N LYS A 7 13.79 8.15 -45.99
CA LYS A 7 12.35 7.89 -45.89
C LYS A 7 11.84 8.51 -44.61
N GLY A 8 11.05 9.56 -44.76
CA GLY A 8 10.18 10.04 -43.69
C GLY A 8 9.03 9.05 -43.51
N SER A 9 8.74 8.71 -42.26
CA SER A 9 7.42 8.25 -41.85
C SER A 9 7.19 8.79 -40.45
N ARG A 10 6.34 9.82 -40.38
CA ARG A 10 5.61 10.15 -39.16
C ARG A 10 4.62 9.02 -38.95
N LEU A 11 4.71 8.33 -37.82
CA LEU A 11 3.59 7.82 -37.04
C LEU A 11 4.22 6.96 -35.94
N PHE A 12 4.21 7.45 -34.71
CA PHE A 12 3.83 6.66 -33.53
C PHE A 12 3.66 7.66 -32.39
N GLY A 13 2.42 7.75 -31.92
CA GLY A 13 2.03 8.63 -30.84
C GLY A 13 2.92 8.40 -29.63
N ARG A 14 3.61 9.46 -29.22
CA ARG A 14 4.35 9.51 -27.97
C ARG A 14 3.33 9.57 -26.83
N ARG A 15 2.76 8.43 -26.45
CA ARG A 15 2.22 8.26 -25.09
C ARG A 15 3.41 8.01 -24.17
N SER A 16 4.21 9.07 -23.95
CA SER A 16 5.07 9.14 -22.78
C SER A 16 4.27 9.79 -21.66
N GLY A 17 3.23 9.10 -21.20
CA GLY A 17 2.86 9.22 -19.80
C GLY A 17 3.89 8.40 -19.07
N SER A 18 5.01 9.02 -18.71
CA SER A 18 5.92 8.41 -17.73
C SER A 18 5.06 8.10 -16.52
N ALA A 19 4.89 6.83 -16.18
CA ALA A 19 4.56 6.49 -14.80
C ALA A 19 5.68 7.15 -13.99
N ALA A 20 5.38 8.25 -13.32
CA ALA A 20 6.38 8.99 -12.58
C ALA A 20 6.78 8.09 -11.42
N THR A 21 7.92 7.40 -11.55
CA THR A 21 8.61 6.80 -10.42
C THR A 21 9.08 7.95 -9.55
N PHE A 22 8.55 8.02 -8.32
CA PHE A 22 8.89 9.04 -7.35
C PHE A 22 10.35 8.86 -6.95
N ALA A 23 11.18 9.87 -7.22
CA ALA A 23 12.63 9.78 -7.06
C ALA A 23 13.15 10.65 -5.89
N THR A 24 12.33 11.55 -5.35
CA THR A 24 12.74 12.48 -4.30
C THR A 24 11.69 12.66 -3.20
N LEU A 25 12.12 13.07 -1.99
CA LEU A 25 11.25 13.43 -0.87
C LEU A 25 10.31 14.60 -1.21
N ASP A 26 10.75 15.55 -2.04
CA ASP A 26 9.89 16.63 -2.53
C ASP A 26 8.83 16.14 -3.52
N ASP A 27 9.05 15.02 -4.23
CA ASP A 27 7.98 14.36 -4.98
C ASP A 27 6.93 13.75 -4.04
N MET A 28 7.31 13.33 -2.84
CA MET A 28 6.38 12.71 -1.88
C MET A 28 5.48 13.73 -1.15
N ARG A 29 5.87 15.01 -1.11
CA ARG A 29 5.07 16.13 -0.58
C ARG A 29 3.90 16.52 -1.49
N ARG A 30 3.17 15.52 -2.00
CA ARG A 30 1.97 15.71 -2.79
C ARG A 30 0.76 15.80 -1.88
N ASP A 31 -0.24 16.54 -2.35
CA ASP A 31 -1.62 16.44 -1.90
C ASP A 31 -1.99 14.96 -1.65
N THR A 32 -2.30 14.63 -0.40
CA THR A 32 -2.57 13.26 0.05
C THR A 32 -3.70 12.62 -0.74
N SER A 33 -4.68 13.41 -1.19
CA SER A 33 -5.75 12.94 -2.07
C SER A 33 -5.20 12.42 -3.41
N THR A 34 -4.29 13.17 -4.03
CA THR A 34 -3.63 12.74 -5.28
C THR A 34 -2.82 11.47 -5.10
N VAL A 35 -2.14 11.30 -3.94
CA VAL A 35 -1.39 10.09 -3.61
C VAL A 35 -2.34 8.89 -3.46
N ILE A 36 -3.42 9.04 -2.71
CA ILE A 36 -4.45 8.02 -2.51
C ILE A 36 -5.03 7.59 -3.87
N GLU A 37 -5.43 8.55 -4.69
CA GLU A 37 -6.01 8.28 -6.01
C GLU A 37 -5.03 7.51 -6.89
N SER A 38 -3.78 7.97 -6.98
CA SER A 38 -2.76 7.35 -7.83
C SER A 38 -2.40 5.93 -7.36
N ALA A 39 -2.25 5.72 -6.05
CA ALA A 39 -1.94 4.42 -5.47
C ALA A 39 -3.11 3.43 -5.62
N ALA A 40 -4.35 3.90 -5.43
CA ALA A 40 -5.54 3.09 -5.58
C ALA A 40 -5.73 2.70 -7.05
N GLU A 41 -5.59 3.65 -7.98
CA GLU A 41 -5.70 3.38 -9.42
C GLU A 41 -4.68 2.32 -9.86
N LEU A 42 -3.42 2.45 -9.43
CA LEU A 42 -2.37 1.49 -9.75
C LEU A 42 -2.70 0.09 -9.22
N THR A 43 -3.10 0.00 -7.94
CA THR A 43 -3.47 -1.26 -7.29
C THR A 43 -4.66 -1.92 -8.00
N LEU A 44 -5.71 -1.16 -8.27
CA LEU A 44 -6.92 -1.64 -8.94
C LEU A 44 -6.66 -2.10 -10.37
N ARG A 45 -5.75 -1.42 -11.09
CA ARG A 45 -5.31 -1.84 -12.42
C ARG A 45 -4.56 -3.17 -12.36
N GLN A 46 -3.67 -3.33 -11.38
CA GLN A 46 -2.95 -4.59 -11.18
C GLN A 46 -3.90 -5.73 -10.81
N LEU A 47 -4.90 -5.47 -9.97
CA LEU A 47 -5.92 -6.45 -9.60
C LEU A 47 -6.76 -6.89 -10.80
N ASP A 48 -7.15 -5.98 -11.69
CA ASP A 48 -7.86 -6.33 -12.93
C ASP A 48 -7.01 -7.23 -13.83
N ILE A 49 -5.69 -6.96 -13.93
CA ILE A 49 -4.77 -7.83 -14.67
C ILE A 49 -4.75 -9.23 -14.04
N TRP A 50 -4.57 -9.35 -12.72
CA TRP A 50 -4.59 -10.64 -12.03
C TRP A 50 -5.92 -11.38 -12.21
N ARG A 51 -7.05 -10.69 -12.10
CA ARG A 51 -8.39 -11.25 -12.32
C ARG A 51 -8.53 -11.85 -13.72
N ARG A 52 -8.05 -11.15 -14.74
CA ARG A 52 -8.10 -11.64 -16.13
C ARG A 52 -7.18 -12.83 -16.34
N MET A 53 -5.99 -12.82 -15.74
CA MET A 53 -5.02 -13.92 -15.85
C MET A 53 -5.50 -15.19 -15.12
N ALA A 54 -6.16 -15.04 -13.97
CA ALA A 54 -6.62 -16.16 -13.15
C ALA A 54 -7.80 -16.93 -13.77
N GLY A 55 -8.48 -16.34 -14.75
CA GLY A 55 -9.63 -16.95 -15.43
C GLY A 55 -10.95 -16.82 -14.65
N PRO A 56 -12.09 -17.12 -15.31
CA PRO A 56 -13.42 -16.83 -14.77
C PRO A 56 -13.81 -17.66 -13.54
N ASP A 57 -13.18 -18.83 -13.35
CA ASP A 57 -13.50 -19.75 -12.26
C ASP A 57 -12.69 -19.49 -10.98
N THR A 58 -11.74 -18.54 -11.02
CA THR A 58 -10.91 -18.19 -9.86
C THR A 58 -11.50 -17.02 -9.09
N ARG A 59 -11.61 -17.17 -7.76
CA ARG A 59 -12.03 -16.09 -6.87
C ARG A 59 -10.80 -15.33 -6.37
N ILE A 60 -10.74 -14.03 -6.64
CA ILE A 60 -9.72 -13.14 -6.09
C ILE A 60 -10.32 -12.33 -4.94
N SER A 61 -9.56 -12.21 -3.85
CA SER A 61 -9.86 -11.30 -2.74
C SER A 61 -8.62 -10.45 -2.50
N TYR A 62 -8.81 -9.15 -2.32
CA TYR A 62 -7.74 -8.24 -1.93
C TYR A 62 -7.89 -7.91 -0.45
N VAL A 63 -6.78 -7.97 0.26
CA VAL A 63 -6.73 -7.69 1.69
C VAL A 63 -5.72 -6.57 1.91
N LEU A 64 -6.19 -5.45 2.44
CA LEU A 64 -5.32 -4.38 2.86
C LEU A 64 -4.65 -4.78 4.18
N GLN A 65 -3.33 -4.91 4.14
CA GLN A 65 -2.55 -5.31 5.30
C GLN A 65 -2.62 -4.25 6.41
N PRO A 66 -2.61 -4.66 7.68
CA PRO A 66 -2.48 -3.73 8.78
C PRO A 66 -1.12 -3.00 8.79
N MET A 67 -1.13 -1.72 9.12
CA MET A 67 0.06 -0.89 9.36
C MET A 67 -0.09 -0.18 10.71
N THR A 68 0.98 -0.09 11.52
CA THR A 68 0.86 0.40 12.91
C THR A 68 0.10 1.72 13.01
N ARG A 69 0.45 2.70 12.17
CA ARG A 69 -0.13 4.06 12.20
C ARG A 69 -1.52 4.18 11.59
N TRP A 70 -1.99 3.15 10.89
CA TRP A 70 -3.35 3.07 10.39
C TRP A 70 -4.26 2.32 11.36
N MET A 71 -3.69 1.46 12.21
CA MET A 71 -4.41 0.73 13.25
C MET A 71 -4.60 1.53 14.53
N ARG A 72 -3.60 2.33 14.93
CA ARG A 72 -3.55 2.97 16.24
C ARG A 72 -2.69 4.23 16.27
N TYR A 73 -2.92 5.06 17.28
CA TYR A 73 -2.18 6.31 17.50
C TYR A 73 -0.94 6.16 18.39
N THR A 74 -0.80 5.05 19.12
CA THR A 74 0.28 4.82 20.08
C THR A 74 0.95 3.48 19.84
N ASP A 75 2.28 3.49 19.77
CA ASP A 75 3.09 2.29 19.54
C ASP A 75 3.31 1.53 20.86
N ALA A 76 3.48 0.21 20.77
CA ALA A 76 3.83 -0.59 21.93
C ALA A 76 5.23 -0.20 22.46
N PRO A 77 5.53 -0.40 23.76
CA PRO A 77 6.79 0.03 24.34
C PRO A 77 8.04 -0.45 23.59
N GLN A 78 8.02 -1.70 23.11
CA GLN A 78 9.10 -2.34 22.36
C GLN A 78 9.20 -1.79 20.94
N GLU A 79 8.07 -1.57 20.29
CA GLU A 79 8.00 -1.00 18.94
C GLU A 79 8.58 0.40 18.93
N ARG A 80 8.20 1.23 19.92
CA ARG A 80 8.74 2.59 20.06
C ARG A 80 10.27 2.60 20.10
N LEU A 81 10.89 1.70 20.87
CA LEU A 81 12.36 1.61 20.94
C LEU A 81 12.98 1.26 19.58
N LEU A 82 12.36 0.36 18.82
CA LEU A 82 12.83 -0.02 17.49
C LEU A 82 12.61 1.09 16.46
N PHE A 83 11.46 1.77 16.53
CA PHE A 83 11.10 2.84 15.62
C PHE A 83 12.03 4.03 15.79
N GLU A 84 12.31 4.42 17.04
CA GLU A 84 13.29 5.47 17.36
C GLU A 84 14.71 5.13 16.89
N GLU A 85 15.11 3.85 16.97
CA GLU A 85 16.41 3.41 16.44
C GLU A 85 16.43 3.46 14.91
N ASN A 86 15.38 2.97 14.26
CA ASN A 86 15.25 3.01 12.79
C ASN A 86 15.28 4.44 12.26
N ASP A 87 14.62 5.39 12.95
CA ASP A 87 14.63 6.80 12.58
C ASP A 87 16.03 7.40 12.69
N ARG A 88 16.80 7.02 13.73
CA ARG A 88 18.18 7.47 13.91
C ARG A 88 19.11 6.94 12.82
N MET A 89 18.87 5.72 12.35
CA MET A 89 19.71 5.04 11.35
C MET A 89 19.32 5.36 9.90
N SER A 90 18.17 6.01 9.68
CA SER A 90 17.66 6.32 8.34
C SER A 90 18.50 7.40 7.64
N GLU A 91 19.04 7.06 6.45
CA GLU A 91 19.75 8.01 5.58
C GLU A 91 18.80 9.02 4.89
N LEU A 92 17.49 8.72 4.87
CA LEU A 92 16.46 9.58 4.28
C LEU A 92 15.92 10.63 5.27
N GLY A 93 16.43 10.64 6.51
CA GLY A 93 15.91 11.45 7.62
C GLY A 93 14.87 10.70 8.45
N PRO A 94 14.37 11.33 9.53
CA PRO A 94 13.34 10.77 10.40
C PRO A 94 12.08 10.39 9.62
N TRP A 95 11.46 9.28 10.00
CA TRP A 95 10.29 8.76 9.29
C TRP A 95 9.14 9.76 9.21
N GLU A 96 8.94 10.55 10.28
CA GLU A 96 7.92 11.60 10.35
C GLU A 96 8.15 12.70 9.30
N GLU A 97 9.39 13.03 8.95
CA GLU A 97 9.68 14.05 7.94
C GLU A 97 9.32 13.59 6.53
N VAL A 98 9.32 12.27 6.30
CA VAL A 98 9.13 11.66 4.99
C VAL A 98 7.68 11.19 4.79
N TYR A 99 7.06 10.63 5.83
CA TYR A 99 5.84 9.84 5.70
C TYR A 99 4.68 10.31 6.58
N ALA A 100 4.84 11.33 7.44
CA ALA A 100 3.79 11.70 8.41
C ALA A 100 2.40 11.89 7.80
N ASP A 101 2.31 12.54 6.64
CA ASP A 101 1.04 12.80 5.96
C ASP A 101 0.37 11.54 5.38
N LEU A 102 1.14 10.48 5.13
CA LEU A 102 0.66 9.17 4.64
C LEU A 102 0.38 8.19 5.78
N ALA A 103 0.78 8.57 6.98
CA ALA A 103 0.92 7.73 8.15
C ALA A 103 -0.05 8.11 9.26
N THR A 104 -1.28 8.43 8.86
CA THR A 104 -2.37 8.72 9.79
C THR A 104 -3.48 7.71 9.59
N VAL A 105 -4.30 7.52 10.63
CA VAL A 105 -5.48 6.67 10.57
C VAL A 105 -6.40 7.13 9.43
N GLU A 106 -6.58 8.45 9.30
CA GLU A 106 -7.45 9.07 8.31
C GLU A 106 -6.95 8.84 6.88
N PHE A 107 -5.63 8.84 6.65
CA PHE A 107 -5.05 8.47 5.36
C PHE A 107 -5.35 7.01 5.03
N GLY A 108 -5.12 6.11 6.00
CA GLY A 108 -5.39 4.67 5.86
C GLY A 108 -6.87 4.40 5.52
N GLU A 109 -7.79 5.03 6.24
CA GLU A 109 -9.23 4.94 6.01
C GLU A 109 -9.64 5.44 4.62
N ALA A 110 -9.13 6.60 4.21
CA ALA A 110 -9.43 7.17 2.89
C ALA A 110 -8.89 6.29 1.75
N TYR A 111 -7.68 5.75 1.91
CA TYR A 111 -7.11 4.80 0.96
C TYR A 111 -7.90 3.49 0.88
N ALA A 112 -8.27 2.92 2.03
CA ALA A 112 -9.10 1.71 2.11
C ALA A 112 -10.48 1.93 1.46
N ALA A 113 -11.09 3.09 1.63
CA ALA A 113 -12.36 3.44 1.00
C ALA A 113 -12.26 3.48 -0.53
N SER A 114 -11.18 4.08 -1.07
CA SER A 114 -10.91 4.12 -2.51
C SER A 114 -10.72 2.71 -3.09
N LEU A 115 -9.92 1.87 -2.43
CA LEU A 115 -9.71 0.48 -2.82
C LEU A 115 -11.00 -0.35 -2.77
N ARG A 116 -11.81 -0.18 -1.71
CA ARG A 116 -13.09 -0.87 -1.55
C ARG A 116 -14.01 -0.58 -2.73
N ALA A 117 -14.22 0.70 -3.04
CA ALA A 117 -15.09 1.11 -4.14
C ALA A 117 -14.62 0.54 -5.49
N GLY A 118 -13.32 0.55 -5.76
CA GLY A 118 -12.76 -0.02 -6.98
C GLY A 118 -12.85 -1.55 -7.05
N CYS A 119 -12.60 -2.25 -5.94
CA CYS A 119 -12.72 -3.70 -5.86
C CYS A 119 -14.17 -4.15 -6.09
N GLU A 120 -15.15 -3.47 -5.48
CA GLU A 120 -16.58 -3.74 -5.66
C GLU A 120 -16.99 -3.63 -7.14
N GLN A 121 -16.53 -2.58 -7.84
CA GLN A 121 -16.79 -2.43 -9.28
C GLN A 121 -16.21 -3.57 -10.13
N GLN A 122 -15.10 -4.16 -9.69
CA GLN A 122 -14.46 -5.29 -10.35
C GLN A 122 -14.99 -6.66 -9.88
N GLY A 123 -15.92 -6.71 -8.93
CA GLY A 123 -16.38 -7.97 -8.33
C GLY A 123 -15.28 -8.70 -7.54
N ILE A 124 -14.28 -7.96 -7.06
CA ILE A 124 -13.20 -8.46 -6.18
C ILE A 124 -13.64 -8.24 -4.74
N ARG A 125 -13.55 -9.28 -3.90
CA ARG A 125 -13.82 -9.12 -2.47
C ARG A 125 -12.70 -8.30 -1.84
N PHE A 126 -13.05 -7.28 -1.07
CA PHE A 126 -12.11 -6.41 -0.38
C PHE A 126 -12.26 -6.55 1.13
N PHE A 127 -11.13 -6.62 1.84
CA PHE A 127 -11.08 -6.59 3.30
C PHE A 127 -10.01 -5.60 3.73
N ASP A 128 -10.36 -4.73 4.67
CA ASP A 128 -9.40 -3.90 5.38
C ASP A 128 -9.16 -4.50 6.76
N LEU A 129 -7.96 -5.00 7.01
CA LEU A 129 -7.62 -5.63 8.28
C LEU A 129 -7.12 -4.65 9.33
N ASN A 130 -6.88 -3.37 9.00
CA ASN A 130 -6.47 -2.37 9.99
C ASN A 130 -7.44 -2.32 11.19
N PRO A 131 -8.75 -2.08 11.01
CA PRO A 131 -9.69 -2.07 12.13
C PRO A 131 -9.88 -3.45 12.76
N VAL A 132 -9.87 -4.53 11.95
CA VAL A 132 -10.13 -5.89 12.45
C VAL A 132 -9.01 -6.37 13.38
N VAL A 133 -7.76 -6.07 13.04
CA VAL A 133 -6.62 -6.42 13.89
C VAL A 133 -6.54 -5.48 15.09
N ALA A 134 -6.87 -4.19 14.91
CA ALA A 134 -6.92 -3.23 16.02
C ALA A 134 -7.92 -3.65 17.12
N ASP A 135 -9.03 -4.29 16.77
CA ASP A 135 -10.03 -4.78 17.72
C ASP A 135 -9.58 -5.97 18.59
N VAL A 136 -8.53 -6.69 18.18
CA VAL A 136 -8.06 -7.92 18.86
C VAL A 136 -6.69 -7.78 19.53
N VAL A 137 -6.06 -6.61 19.39
CA VAL A 137 -4.76 -6.30 20.00
C VAL A 137 -4.89 -5.10 20.93
N THR A 138 -3.96 -4.99 21.86
CA THR A 138 -3.85 -3.90 22.83
C THR A 138 -2.62 -3.05 22.53
N GLY A 139 -2.52 -1.88 23.16
CA GLY A 139 -1.34 -1.03 23.05
C GLY A 139 -0.05 -1.64 23.65
N GLU A 140 -0.16 -2.76 24.36
CA GLU A 140 1.00 -3.48 24.91
C GLU A 140 1.50 -4.61 23.98
N ASP A 141 0.72 -4.95 22.94
CA ASP A 141 1.06 -6.04 22.04
C ASP A 141 2.10 -5.60 21.01
N TRP A 142 3.31 -6.11 21.16
CA TRP A 142 4.40 -5.89 20.22
C TRP A 142 4.22 -6.74 18.97
N MET A 143 3.77 -6.11 17.89
CA MET A 143 3.39 -6.76 16.62
C MET A 143 4.38 -6.49 15.50
N PHE A 144 5.15 -5.41 15.60
CA PHE A 144 5.89 -4.82 14.49
C PHE A 144 7.40 -4.72 14.75
N VAL A 145 8.23 -5.00 13.74
CA VAL A 145 9.69 -4.74 13.80
C VAL A 145 10.06 -3.36 13.24
N ASP A 146 9.22 -2.81 12.38
CA ASP A 146 9.20 -1.42 11.93
C ASP A 146 7.74 -0.99 11.68
N ARG A 147 7.49 0.24 11.24
CA ARG A 147 6.11 0.75 11.13
C ARG A 147 5.22 0.03 10.10
N VAL A 148 5.75 -0.91 9.31
CA VAL A 148 5.05 -1.64 8.25
C VAL A 148 5.15 -3.16 8.41
N HIS A 149 6.28 -3.69 8.85
CA HIS A 149 6.56 -5.13 8.88
C HIS A 149 6.32 -5.75 10.25
N TYR A 150 5.70 -6.92 10.27
CA TYR A 150 5.41 -7.67 11.49
C TYR A 150 6.65 -8.39 12.04
N ASN A 151 6.64 -8.65 13.34
CA ASN A 151 7.42 -9.74 13.92
C ASN A 151 6.65 -11.07 13.80
N ASP A 152 7.23 -12.17 14.29
CA ASP A 152 6.60 -13.49 14.21
C ASP A 152 5.22 -13.53 14.91
N ALA A 153 5.10 -12.93 16.10
CA ALA A 153 3.83 -12.86 16.83
C ALA A 153 2.77 -12.05 16.06
N GLY A 154 3.19 -10.96 15.41
CA GLY A 154 2.33 -10.16 14.55
C GLY A 154 1.87 -10.93 13.31
N HIS A 155 2.77 -11.69 12.67
CA HIS A 155 2.40 -12.59 11.58
C HIS A 155 1.38 -13.63 12.02
N ASP A 156 1.55 -14.25 13.19
CA ASP A 156 0.61 -15.25 13.72
C ASP A 156 -0.78 -14.64 13.97
N VAL A 157 -0.86 -13.48 14.60
CA VAL A 157 -2.13 -12.78 14.86
C VAL A 157 -2.81 -12.40 13.55
N VAL A 158 -2.09 -11.77 12.61
CA VAL A 158 -2.66 -11.33 11.33
C VAL A 158 -3.08 -12.53 10.48
N ALA A 159 -2.30 -13.61 10.44
CA ALA A 159 -2.64 -14.82 9.70
C ALA A 159 -3.92 -15.48 10.24
N ARG A 160 -4.10 -15.54 11.56
CA ARG A 160 -5.33 -16.05 12.18
C ARG A 160 -6.54 -15.18 11.83
N VAL A 161 -6.43 -13.86 12.02
CA VAL A 161 -7.51 -12.91 11.67
C VAL A 161 -7.85 -12.98 10.18
N LEU A 162 -6.85 -13.11 9.32
CA LEU A 162 -7.02 -13.26 7.87
C LEU A 162 -7.77 -14.55 7.54
N ALA A 163 -7.39 -15.69 8.14
CA ALA A 163 -8.05 -16.97 7.91
C ALA A 163 -9.53 -16.93 8.34
N GLU A 164 -9.81 -16.38 9.52
CA GLU A 164 -11.17 -16.18 10.02
C GLU A 164 -11.98 -15.26 9.08
N THR A 165 -11.41 -14.12 8.69
CA THR A 165 -12.03 -13.14 7.77
C THR A 165 -12.38 -13.74 6.41
N LEU A 166 -11.53 -14.63 5.90
CA LEU A 166 -11.74 -15.31 4.61
C LEU A 166 -12.59 -16.58 4.72
N GLY A 167 -12.92 -17.04 5.93
CA GLY A 167 -13.64 -18.29 6.17
C GLY A 167 -12.81 -19.54 5.84
N LEU A 168 -11.52 -19.49 6.15
CA LEU A 168 -10.54 -20.56 5.91
C LEU A 168 -10.15 -21.35 7.17
N SER A 169 -10.64 -20.93 8.33
CA SER A 169 -10.45 -21.56 9.64
C SER A 169 -11.60 -22.49 10.02
#